data_AF-A0A495R044-F1
#
_entry.id   AF-A0A495R044-F1
#
_cell.length_a   1.000
_cell.length_b   1.000
_cell.length_c   1.000
_cell.angle_alpha   90.00
_cell.angle_beta   90.00
_cell.angle_gamma   90.00
#
_symmetry.space_group_name_H-M   'P 1'
#
loop_
_entity.id
_entity.type
_entity.pdbx_description
1 polymer ?
#
loop_
_entity_poly.entity_id
_entity_poly.type
_entity_poly.pdbx_seq_one_letter_code
_entity_poly.pdbx_strand_id
1 'polypeptide(L)'
;MELDWGHFRGVYDGLFDHQDDVAARQEYLSGQQRTAAAHLAELAPLRTRERVPGGGYSGDDEQLWRIMKMYALSRISDFLIELFCPEGDPPRGFGVTGGRRGPEAEGRDVYTRFFSGIGLTPFEHAEAFSPFHHEIFAVVPDPAATGVVLEEVLWPGFWFGDLLFSRAGVRVRAPRHLVDAVVATSSTLYFTFCRQPRPTKDLSHGWGSNSQWRTSFHRFYSDADGLHLNWDGEVDIGVDPPARLPGELDEPTPLDERRELLLHRCFVRSALPHDEDDRYPFEDRLSLTTAEWPLRPESIVHVPWAR
;
A
#
# COMPACT_ATOMS: atom_id res chain seq x y z
N MET A 1 -26.95 12.50 5.90
CA MET A 1 -26.12 12.93 4.77
C MET A 1 -25.80 11.66 4.02
N GLU A 2 -26.39 11.46 2.84
CA GLU A 2 -26.12 10.28 2.03
C GLU A 2 -24.70 10.43 1.50
N LEU A 3 -23.76 9.65 2.03
CA LEU A 3 -22.37 9.67 1.56
C LEU A 3 -22.39 9.23 0.10
N ASP A 4 -22.14 10.16 -0.83
CA ASP A 4 -21.91 9.80 -2.23
C ASP A 4 -20.59 9.02 -2.33
N TRP A 5 -20.75 7.70 -2.28
CA TRP A 5 -19.69 6.70 -2.38
C TRP A 5 -19.31 6.41 -3.84
N GLY A 6 -20.14 6.84 -4.79
CA GLY A 6 -19.98 6.53 -6.21
C GLY A 6 -18.96 7.41 -6.92
N HIS A 7 -18.61 8.59 -6.38
CA HIS A 7 -17.76 9.56 -7.08
C HIS A 7 -16.41 8.99 -7.50
N PHE A 8 -15.60 8.45 -6.59
CA PHE A 8 -14.27 7.93 -6.94
C PHE A 8 -14.35 6.68 -7.84
N ARG A 9 -15.39 5.86 -7.70
CA ARG A 9 -15.68 4.81 -8.67
C ARG A 9 -15.92 5.39 -10.07
N GLY A 10 -16.74 6.43 -10.19
CA GLY A 10 -17.00 7.10 -11.46
C GLY A 10 -15.74 7.74 -12.05
N VAL A 11 -14.84 8.28 -11.21
CA VAL A 11 -13.53 8.77 -11.66
C VAL A 11 -12.66 7.64 -12.19
N TYR A 12 -12.61 6.51 -11.48
CA TYR A 12 -11.90 5.32 -11.93
C TYR A 12 -12.47 4.78 -13.26
N ASP A 13 -13.78 4.63 -13.36
CA ASP A 13 -14.45 4.12 -14.56
C ASP A 13 -14.22 5.05 -15.77
N GLY A 14 -14.18 6.38 -15.56
CA GLY A 14 -13.89 7.34 -16.63
C GLY A 14 -12.43 7.37 -17.07
N LEU A 15 -11.48 6.89 -16.28
CA LEU A 15 -10.07 6.84 -16.69
C LEU A 15 -9.82 5.85 -17.83
N PHE A 16 -10.67 4.84 -18.02
CA PHE A 16 -10.55 3.89 -19.13
C PHE A 16 -10.70 4.57 -20.50
N ASP A 17 -11.50 5.64 -20.60
CA ASP A 17 -11.67 6.41 -21.84
C ASP A 17 -10.45 7.29 -22.17
N HIS A 18 -9.49 7.40 -21.24
CA HIS A 18 -8.31 8.28 -21.34
C HIS A 18 -7.00 7.55 -21.05
N GLN A 19 -7.00 6.22 -21.04
CA GLN A 19 -5.83 5.43 -20.63
C GLN A 19 -4.66 5.53 -21.62
N ASP A 20 -4.91 5.76 -22.91
CA ASP A 20 -3.87 5.75 -23.95
C ASP A 20 -3.25 7.14 -24.23
N ASP A 21 -3.75 8.21 -23.60
CA ASP A 21 -3.31 9.59 -23.85
C ASP A 21 -3.12 10.35 -22.52
N VAL A 22 -1.86 10.67 -22.22
CA VAL A 22 -1.47 11.40 -20.98
C VAL A 22 -2.09 12.79 -20.92
N ALA A 23 -2.21 13.50 -22.04
CA ALA A 23 -2.79 14.85 -22.08
C ALA A 23 -4.31 14.80 -21.86
N ALA A 24 -5.00 13.88 -22.51
CA ALA A 24 -6.44 13.68 -22.30
C ALA A 24 -6.75 13.27 -20.85
N ARG A 25 -5.92 12.39 -20.28
CA ARG A 25 -5.99 11.99 -18.87
C ARG A 25 -5.79 13.16 -17.92
N GLN A 26 -4.80 14.01 -18.20
CA GLN A 26 -4.55 15.21 -17.41
C GLN A 26 -5.75 16.15 -17.44
N GLU A 27 -6.34 16.38 -18.61
CA GLU A 27 -7.54 17.23 -18.77
C GLU A 27 -8.73 16.66 -17.97
N TYR A 28 -8.99 15.35 -18.12
CA TYR A 28 -10.04 14.65 -17.38
C TYR A 28 -9.88 14.81 -15.86
N LEU A 29 -8.71 14.46 -15.32
CA LEU A 29 -8.42 14.55 -13.88
C LEU A 29 -8.47 16.00 -13.37
N SER A 30 -8.02 16.96 -14.17
CA SER A 30 -8.13 18.39 -13.84
C SER A 30 -9.58 18.82 -13.72
N GLY A 31 -10.47 18.30 -14.58
CA GLY A 31 -11.91 18.50 -14.49
C GLY A 31 -12.55 17.91 -13.23
N GLN A 32 -12.02 16.79 -12.73
CA GLN A 32 -12.50 16.14 -11.51
C GLN A 32 -11.96 16.77 -10.22
N GLN A 33 -10.86 17.52 -10.28
CA GLN A 33 -10.07 17.91 -9.12
C GLN A 33 -10.88 18.61 -8.02
N ARG A 34 -11.77 19.56 -8.36
CA ARG A 34 -12.56 20.30 -7.37
C ARG A 34 -13.54 19.38 -6.63
N THR A 35 -14.24 18.52 -7.36
CA THR A 35 -15.20 17.59 -6.79
C THR A 35 -14.47 16.53 -5.97
N ALA A 36 -13.40 15.95 -6.50
CA ALA A 36 -12.56 14.99 -5.79
C ALA A 36 -12.00 15.57 -4.47
N ALA A 37 -11.58 16.84 -4.45
CA ALA A 37 -11.15 17.53 -3.24
C ALA A 37 -12.26 17.66 -2.19
N ALA A 38 -13.50 17.97 -2.62
CA ALA A 38 -14.65 18.02 -1.72
C ALA A 38 -14.95 16.64 -1.12
N HIS A 39 -14.92 15.59 -1.94
CA HIS A 39 -15.12 14.21 -1.49
C HIS A 39 -13.99 13.74 -0.56
N LEU A 40 -12.74 14.14 -0.77
CA LEU A 40 -11.63 13.86 0.14
C LEU A 40 -11.78 14.62 1.47
N ALA A 41 -12.30 15.85 1.45
CA ALA A 41 -12.54 16.62 2.67
C ALA A 41 -13.56 15.95 3.59
N GLU A 42 -14.56 15.25 3.05
CA GLU A 42 -15.51 14.44 3.83
C GLU A 42 -14.83 13.27 4.56
N LEU A 43 -13.66 12.83 4.08
CA LEU A 43 -12.87 11.77 4.70
C LEU A 43 -11.98 12.27 5.85
N ALA A 44 -12.00 13.58 6.17
CA ALA A 44 -11.12 14.20 7.17
C ALA A 44 -11.00 13.45 8.52
N PRO A 45 -12.04 12.77 9.06
CA PRO A 45 -11.89 11.97 10.27
C PRO A 45 -10.81 10.88 10.17
N LEU A 46 -10.60 10.29 8.98
CA LEU A 46 -9.57 9.29 8.74
C LEU A 46 -8.14 9.85 8.82
N ARG A 47 -7.97 11.18 8.88
CA ARG A 47 -6.64 11.81 8.97
C ARG A 47 -5.89 11.47 10.23
N THR A 48 -6.59 11.09 11.29
CA THR A 48 -5.99 10.66 12.56
C THR A 48 -6.36 9.21 12.80
N ARG A 49 -5.57 8.52 13.62
CA ARG A 49 -5.83 7.13 13.99
C ARG A 49 -7.14 7.01 14.80
N GLU A 50 -8.25 6.84 14.10
CA GLU A 50 -9.55 6.58 14.71
C GLU A 50 -9.63 5.15 15.25
N ARG A 51 -10.37 4.96 16.35
CA ARG A 51 -10.57 3.63 16.92
C ARG A 51 -11.48 2.78 16.02
N VAL A 52 -11.24 1.47 16.03
CA VAL A 52 -12.19 0.48 15.51
C VAL A 52 -13.34 0.36 16.53
N PRO A 53 -14.61 0.32 16.11
CA PRO A 53 -15.74 0.16 17.03
C PRO A 53 -15.65 -1.16 17.82
N GLY A 54 -16.12 -1.15 19.07
CA GLY A 54 -16.17 -2.35 19.91
C GLY A 54 -17.13 -3.39 19.32
N GLY A 55 -16.58 -4.51 18.84
CA GLY A 55 -17.34 -5.56 18.13
C GLY A 55 -17.23 -5.51 16.61
N GLY A 56 -16.34 -4.66 16.07
CA GLY A 56 -16.12 -4.52 14.63
C GLY A 56 -17.12 -3.55 13.98
N TYR A 57 -17.07 -3.46 12.66
CA TYR A 57 -17.95 -2.59 11.89
C TYR A 57 -19.30 -3.24 11.59
N SER A 58 -20.36 -2.48 11.77
CA SER A 58 -21.72 -2.73 11.28
C SER A 58 -21.97 -2.04 9.94
N GLY A 59 -23.04 -2.43 9.23
CA GLY A 59 -23.36 -1.88 7.91
C GLY A 59 -23.71 -0.39 7.90
N ASP A 60 -24.09 0.17 9.05
CA ASP A 60 -24.49 1.58 9.20
C ASP A 60 -23.37 2.45 9.79
N ASP A 61 -22.18 1.89 10.05
CA ASP A 61 -21.06 2.63 10.63
C ASP A 61 -20.44 3.60 9.65
N GLU A 62 -20.67 4.90 9.85
CA GLU A 62 -20.17 5.99 9.00
C GLU A 62 -18.66 5.90 8.73
N GLN A 63 -17.88 5.43 9.71
CA GLN A 63 -16.45 5.18 9.55
C GLN A 63 -16.15 4.14 8.47
N LEU A 64 -16.90 3.02 8.45
CA LEU A 64 -16.76 1.99 7.42
C LEU A 64 -17.03 2.57 6.03
N TRP A 65 -18.05 3.42 5.90
CA TRP A 65 -18.35 4.09 4.63
C TRP A 65 -17.22 5.01 4.16
N ARG A 66 -16.60 5.77 5.08
CA ARG A 66 -15.41 6.59 4.77
C ARG A 66 -14.23 5.72 4.32
N ILE A 67 -14.02 4.58 4.99
CA ILE A 67 -12.96 3.62 4.67
C ILE A 67 -13.17 3.02 3.27
N MET A 68 -14.40 2.61 2.92
CA MET A 68 -14.74 2.13 1.57
C MET A 68 -14.54 3.22 0.50
N LYS A 69 -14.91 4.47 0.81
CA LYS A 69 -14.71 5.60 -0.10
C LYS A 69 -13.23 5.92 -0.31
N MET A 70 -12.39 5.78 0.73
CA MET A 70 -10.93 5.88 0.61
C MET A 70 -10.35 4.77 -0.28
N TYR A 71 -10.89 3.55 -0.18
CA TYR A 71 -10.49 2.43 -1.04
C TYR A 71 -10.80 2.70 -2.52
N ALA A 72 -11.96 3.28 -2.83
CA ALA A 72 -12.25 3.68 -4.20
C ALA A 72 -11.23 4.70 -4.75
N LEU A 73 -10.74 5.62 -3.90
CA LEU A 73 -9.67 6.55 -4.26
C LEU A 73 -8.32 5.84 -4.44
N SER A 74 -8.00 4.82 -3.63
CA SER A 74 -6.74 4.06 -3.79
C SER A 74 -6.70 3.28 -5.10
N ARG A 75 -7.84 2.80 -5.61
CA ARG A 75 -7.91 2.17 -6.93
C ARG A 75 -7.56 3.11 -8.07
N ILE A 76 -7.90 4.40 -7.96
CA ILE A 76 -7.43 5.42 -8.90
C ILE A 76 -5.90 5.54 -8.83
N SER A 77 -5.32 5.51 -7.62
CA SER A 77 -3.86 5.56 -7.44
C SER A 77 -3.17 4.38 -8.11
N ASP A 78 -3.64 3.16 -7.84
CA ASP A 78 -3.07 1.94 -8.42
C ASP A 78 -3.16 1.96 -9.95
N PHE A 79 -4.32 2.34 -10.50
CA PHE A 79 -4.49 2.43 -11.95
C PHE A 79 -3.57 3.47 -12.60
N LEU A 80 -3.45 4.66 -12.00
CA LEU A 80 -2.56 5.68 -12.56
C LEU A 80 -1.10 5.23 -12.54
N ILE A 81 -0.64 4.55 -11.49
CA ILE A 81 0.72 3.98 -11.43
C ILE A 81 0.95 3.00 -12.57
N GLU A 82 0.00 2.10 -12.85
CA GLU A 82 0.10 1.15 -13.96
C GLU A 82 0.32 1.85 -15.31
N LEU A 83 -0.38 2.96 -15.54
CA LEU A 83 -0.32 3.65 -16.83
C LEU A 83 1.03 4.33 -17.09
N PHE A 84 1.75 4.76 -16.06
CA PHE A 84 3.06 5.39 -16.23
C PHE A 84 4.23 4.48 -15.83
N CYS A 85 3.97 3.28 -15.34
CA CYS A 85 4.96 2.22 -15.16
C CYS A 85 4.68 1.03 -16.09
N PRO A 86 4.56 1.23 -17.42
CA PRO A 86 4.17 0.17 -18.34
C PRO A 86 5.24 -0.92 -18.44
N GLU A 87 4.82 -2.11 -18.85
CA GLU A 87 5.69 -3.20 -19.26
C GLU A 87 6.68 -2.74 -20.37
N GLY A 88 7.95 -3.19 -20.35
CA GLY A 88 8.86 -2.96 -21.49
C GLY A 88 10.34 -3.18 -21.19
N ASP A 89 11.23 -3.25 -22.18
CA ASP A 89 12.65 -3.61 -21.98
C ASP A 89 13.38 -2.81 -20.86
N PRO A 90 14.26 -3.47 -20.08
CA PRO A 90 14.90 -2.83 -18.93
C PRO A 90 15.89 -1.74 -19.37
N PRO A 91 15.94 -0.58 -18.69
CA PRO A 91 17.01 0.39 -18.88
C PRO A 91 18.38 -0.25 -18.65
N ARG A 92 19.43 0.21 -19.37
CA ARG A 92 20.80 -0.23 -19.09
C ARG A 92 21.18 0.12 -17.64
N GLY A 93 21.44 -0.90 -16.81
CA GLY A 93 21.76 -0.74 -15.39
C GLY A 93 20.62 -1.05 -14.42
N PHE A 94 19.42 -1.37 -14.91
CA PHE A 94 18.38 -2.04 -14.11
C PHE A 94 18.80 -3.51 -13.89
N GLY A 95 18.78 -3.97 -12.64
CA GLY A 95 19.20 -5.32 -12.23
C GLY A 95 18.25 -6.43 -12.72
N VAL A 96 18.24 -7.59 -12.04
CA VAL A 96 17.40 -8.77 -12.35
C VAL A 96 15.93 -8.48 -12.03
N THR A 97 15.38 -7.47 -12.69
CA THR A 97 13.96 -7.24 -12.89
C THR A 97 13.73 -7.47 -14.37
N GLY A 98 12.97 -8.53 -14.70
CA GLY A 98 12.49 -8.76 -16.06
C GLY A 98 11.92 -7.47 -16.65
N GLY A 99 12.24 -7.20 -17.91
CA GLY A 99 12.07 -5.90 -18.56
C GLY A 99 10.86 -5.09 -18.13
N ARG A 100 11.09 -4.06 -17.30
CA ARG A 100 10.18 -2.91 -17.12
C ARG A 100 10.80 -1.66 -17.73
N ARG A 101 10.01 -0.86 -18.47
CA ARG A 101 10.40 0.53 -18.76
C ARG A 101 10.35 1.31 -17.45
N GLY A 102 11.28 2.26 -17.28
CA GLY A 102 11.21 3.19 -16.15
C GLY A 102 9.92 4.03 -16.19
N PRO A 103 9.52 4.63 -15.06
CA PRO A 103 8.32 5.46 -15.00
C PRO A 103 8.33 6.57 -16.07
N GLU A 104 7.24 6.73 -16.81
CA GLU A 104 7.06 7.85 -17.73
C GLU A 104 6.88 9.14 -16.93
N ALA A 105 7.80 10.09 -17.10
CA ALA A 105 7.84 11.32 -16.30
C ALA A 105 6.53 12.12 -16.38
N GLU A 106 5.92 12.25 -17.56
CA GLU A 106 4.67 12.99 -17.73
C GLU A 106 3.51 12.31 -16.99
N GLY A 107 3.43 10.98 -17.02
CA GLY A 107 2.43 10.22 -16.30
C GLY A 107 2.61 10.31 -14.77
N ARG A 108 3.86 10.27 -14.29
CA ARG A 108 4.20 10.55 -12.87
C ARG A 108 3.78 11.96 -12.46
N ASP A 109 3.96 12.96 -13.32
CA ASP A 109 3.57 14.33 -13.04
C ASP A 109 2.04 14.48 -12.94
N VAL A 110 1.29 13.83 -13.84
CA VAL A 110 -0.18 13.78 -13.78
C VAL A 110 -0.65 13.14 -12.47
N TYR A 111 -0.07 12.01 -12.09
CA TYR A 111 -0.34 11.33 -10.81
C TYR A 111 -0.08 12.26 -9.63
N THR A 112 1.11 12.87 -9.60
CA THR A 112 1.53 13.72 -8.47
C THR A 112 0.65 14.96 -8.35
N ARG A 113 0.34 15.60 -9.47
CA ARG A 113 -0.48 16.82 -9.54
C ARG A 113 -1.91 16.56 -9.12
N PHE A 114 -2.52 15.45 -9.56
CA PHE A 114 -3.89 15.13 -9.20
C PHE A 114 -4.02 14.91 -7.68
N PHE A 115 -3.23 14.02 -7.11
CA PHE A 115 -3.33 13.68 -5.67
C PHE A 115 -2.96 14.85 -4.75
N SER A 116 -1.90 15.61 -5.11
CA SER A 116 -1.58 16.84 -4.39
C SER A 116 -2.70 17.88 -4.53
N GLY A 117 -3.28 17.99 -5.73
CA GLY A 117 -4.32 18.95 -6.07
C GLY A 117 -5.66 18.71 -5.39
N ILE A 118 -5.96 17.46 -4.99
CA ILE A 118 -7.16 17.15 -4.20
C ILE A 118 -6.94 17.30 -2.68
N GLY A 119 -5.68 17.42 -2.23
CA GLY A 119 -5.34 17.70 -0.83
C GLY A 119 -4.59 16.58 -0.09
N LEU A 120 -4.04 15.59 -0.79
CA LEU A 120 -3.05 14.69 -0.22
C LEU A 120 -1.67 15.37 -0.17
N THR A 121 -0.82 14.96 0.77
CA THR A 121 0.54 15.51 0.91
C THR A 121 1.55 14.53 0.33
N PRO A 122 2.25 14.87 -0.76
CA PRO A 122 3.26 13.98 -1.34
C PRO A 122 4.48 13.87 -0.42
N PHE A 123 5.13 12.71 -0.45
CA PHE A 123 6.45 12.50 0.13
C PHE A 123 7.30 11.60 -0.76
N GLU A 124 8.62 11.73 -0.63
CA GLU A 124 9.58 10.84 -1.27
C GLU A 124 10.38 10.00 -0.27
N HIS A 125 10.59 10.49 0.96
CA HIS A 125 11.40 9.83 2.01
C HIS A 125 12.77 9.33 1.52
N ALA A 126 13.44 10.12 0.68
CA ALA A 126 14.64 9.70 -0.06
C ALA A 126 15.91 9.48 0.79
N GLU A 127 15.91 9.80 2.08
CA GLU A 127 17.11 9.73 2.93
C GLU A 127 17.46 8.30 3.38
N ALA A 128 16.45 7.45 3.58
CA ALA A 128 16.64 6.08 4.03
C ALA A 128 15.46 5.18 3.61
N PHE A 129 15.76 3.93 3.27
CA PHE A 129 14.71 2.96 3.01
C PHE A 129 13.90 2.67 4.29
N SER A 130 12.59 2.56 4.11
CA SER A 130 11.63 2.21 5.15
C SER A 130 10.51 1.38 4.52
N PRO A 131 10.31 0.11 4.88
CA PRO A 131 9.17 -0.69 4.42
C PRO A 131 7.81 -0.08 4.75
N PHE A 132 7.71 0.81 5.75
CA PHE A 132 6.45 1.51 6.01
C PHE A 132 6.14 2.53 4.92
N HIS A 133 7.13 3.36 4.55
CA HIS A 133 6.97 4.44 3.58
C HIS A 133 7.12 3.99 2.12
N HIS A 134 7.81 2.87 1.89
CA HIS A 134 8.28 2.49 0.55
C HIS A 134 7.76 1.12 0.11
N GLU A 135 7.42 1.05 -1.18
CA GLU A 135 7.16 -0.17 -1.92
C GLU A 135 8.38 -0.48 -2.79
N ILE A 136 8.98 -1.67 -2.63
CA ILE A 136 10.08 -2.10 -3.48
C ILE A 136 9.53 -2.46 -4.86
N PHE A 137 9.87 -1.65 -5.85
CA PHE A 137 9.51 -1.90 -7.25
C PHE A 137 10.66 -2.51 -8.03
N ALA A 138 11.89 -2.11 -7.72
CA ALA A 138 13.09 -2.60 -8.37
C ALA A 138 14.23 -2.80 -7.38
N VAL A 139 15.08 -3.79 -7.66
CA VAL A 139 16.25 -4.11 -6.82
C VAL A 139 17.49 -4.21 -7.69
N VAL A 140 18.55 -3.50 -7.30
CA VAL A 140 19.91 -3.67 -7.80
C VAL A 140 20.65 -4.58 -6.81
N PRO A 141 20.99 -5.83 -7.19
CA PRO A 141 21.75 -6.71 -6.31
C PRO A 141 23.14 -6.13 -6.03
N ASP A 142 23.51 -5.99 -4.76
CA ASP A 142 24.84 -5.55 -4.35
C ASP A 142 25.35 -6.40 -3.18
N PRO A 143 26.19 -7.41 -3.44
CA PRO A 143 26.79 -8.23 -2.39
C PRO A 143 27.72 -7.46 -1.44
N ALA A 144 28.22 -6.29 -1.82
CA ALA A 144 29.13 -5.47 -1.01
C ALA A 144 28.39 -4.48 -0.10
N ALA A 145 27.10 -4.21 -0.35
CA ALA A 145 26.29 -3.35 0.50
C ALA A 145 26.07 -3.98 1.89
N THR A 146 26.13 -3.15 2.93
CA THR A 146 25.92 -3.55 4.34
C THR A 146 24.47 -3.36 4.80
N GLY A 147 23.61 -2.80 3.95
CA GLY A 147 22.21 -2.50 4.24
C GLY A 147 21.42 -2.25 2.95
N VAL A 148 20.14 -1.92 3.11
CA VAL A 148 19.27 -1.51 1.98
C VAL A 148 19.48 -0.02 1.73
N VAL A 149 19.98 0.32 0.55
CA VAL A 149 20.21 1.69 0.10
C VAL A 149 19.09 2.09 -0.87
N LEU A 150 18.42 3.21 -0.60
CA LEU A 150 17.47 3.79 -1.53
C LEU A 150 18.27 4.45 -2.68
N GLU A 151 18.07 3.98 -3.91
CA GLU A 151 18.75 4.56 -5.09
C GLU A 151 17.90 5.63 -5.76
N GLU A 152 16.59 5.42 -5.83
CA GLU A 152 15.69 6.27 -6.59
C GLU A 152 14.25 6.11 -6.11
N VAL A 153 13.52 7.24 -6.09
CA VAL A 153 12.07 7.29 -5.90
C VAL A 153 11.41 7.40 -7.28
N LEU A 154 10.69 6.35 -7.64
CA LEU A 154 10.05 6.16 -8.94
C LEU A 154 8.72 6.90 -9.02
N TRP A 155 7.96 6.90 -7.94
CA TRP A 155 6.77 7.73 -7.73
C TRP A 155 6.64 8.10 -6.25
N PRO A 156 6.07 9.27 -5.93
CA PRO A 156 5.91 9.70 -4.55
C PRO A 156 4.85 8.86 -3.83
N GLY A 157 5.00 8.74 -2.52
CA GLY A 157 3.94 8.30 -1.63
C GLY A 157 3.08 9.49 -1.22
N PHE A 158 1.95 9.21 -0.58
CA PHE A 158 1.02 10.25 -0.15
C PHE A 158 0.53 10.02 1.27
N TRP A 159 0.44 11.12 2.00
CA TRP A 159 -0.20 11.22 3.30
C TRP A 159 -1.57 11.86 3.20
N PHE A 160 -2.47 11.41 4.07
CA PHE A 160 -3.70 12.09 4.41
C PHE A 160 -3.75 12.32 5.92
N GLY A 161 -3.13 13.41 6.39
CA GLY A 161 -2.83 13.54 7.83
C GLY A 161 -1.80 12.49 8.25
N ASP A 162 -2.10 11.75 9.31
CA ASP A 162 -1.29 10.65 9.84
C ASP A 162 -1.51 9.34 9.04
N LEU A 163 -2.56 9.26 8.22
CA LEU A 163 -2.87 8.09 7.40
C LEU A 163 -1.95 8.03 6.17
N LEU A 164 -1.22 6.93 6.02
CA LEU A 164 -0.49 6.59 4.80
C LEU A 164 -1.49 6.17 3.73
N PHE A 165 -1.72 7.03 2.73
CA PHE A 165 -2.60 6.75 1.60
C PHE A 165 -1.94 5.82 0.58
N SER A 166 -0.69 6.12 0.20
CA SER A 166 0.09 5.27 -0.69
C SER A 166 1.57 5.32 -0.36
N ARG A 167 2.28 4.21 -0.61
CA ARG A 167 3.73 4.13 -0.47
C ARG A 167 4.45 4.69 -1.68
N ALA A 168 5.60 5.29 -1.44
CA ALA A 168 6.51 5.70 -2.50
C ALA A 168 7.13 4.46 -3.16
N GLY A 169 7.07 4.37 -4.48
CA GLY A 169 7.74 3.31 -5.22
C GLY A 169 9.22 3.57 -5.33
N VAL A 170 10.04 2.59 -5.00
CA VAL A 170 11.49 2.77 -4.98
C VAL A 170 12.25 1.71 -5.75
N ARG A 171 13.41 2.14 -6.25
CA ARG A 171 14.52 1.27 -6.60
C ARG A 171 15.50 1.25 -5.43
N VAL A 172 15.83 0.05 -4.96
CA VAL A 172 16.79 -0.14 -3.86
C VAL A 172 18.00 -0.93 -4.31
N ARG A 173 19.13 -0.71 -3.66
CA ARG A 173 20.33 -1.53 -3.76
C ARG A 173 20.53 -2.27 -2.44
N ALA A 174 20.69 -3.58 -2.49
CA ALA A 174 20.77 -4.39 -1.28
C ALA A 174 21.54 -5.70 -1.49
N PRO A 175 22.15 -6.24 -0.41
CA PRO A 175 22.67 -7.59 -0.44
C PRO A 175 21.51 -8.60 -0.38
N ARG A 176 21.68 -9.75 -1.05
CA ARG A 176 20.64 -10.78 -1.22
C ARG A 176 20.00 -11.26 0.08
N HIS A 177 20.76 -11.33 1.17
CA HIS A 177 20.26 -11.83 2.46
C HIS A 177 19.28 -10.87 3.15
N LEU A 178 19.25 -9.59 2.73
CA LEU A 178 18.28 -8.59 3.18
C LEU A 178 17.12 -8.45 2.20
N VAL A 179 17.42 -8.36 0.91
CA VAL A 179 16.44 -8.29 -0.18
C VAL A 179 16.94 -9.14 -1.34
N ASP A 180 16.27 -10.26 -1.60
CA ASP A 180 16.49 -11.05 -2.80
C ASP A 180 15.74 -10.37 -3.96
N ALA A 181 16.50 -9.94 -4.97
CA ALA A 181 15.96 -9.17 -6.09
C ALA A 181 14.86 -9.90 -6.87
N VAL A 182 14.96 -11.22 -6.99
CA VAL A 182 13.95 -12.02 -7.68
C VAL A 182 12.68 -12.06 -6.84
N VAL A 183 12.82 -12.49 -5.57
CA VAL A 183 11.68 -12.63 -4.65
C VAL A 183 10.94 -11.30 -4.46
N ALA A 184 11.65 -10.22 -4.14
CA ALA A 184 11.06 -8.91 -3.89
C ALA A 184 10.32 -8.31 -5.09
N THR A 185 10.60 -8.79 -6.31
CA THR A 185 10.01 -8.26 -7.55
C THR A 185 9.11 -9.24 -8.28
N SER A 186 8.98 -10.48 -7.79
CA SER A 186 8.07 -11.50 -8.31
C SER A 186 7.02 -11.98 -7.31
N SER A 187 7.26 -11.84 -6.00
CA SER A 187 6.32 -12.21 -4.94
C SER A 187 4.99 -11.46 -5.08
N THR A 188 3.90 -12.16 -4.74
CA THR A 188 2.56 -11.59 -4.65
C THR A 188 2.55 -10.34 -3.76
N LEU A 189 2.06 -9.23 -4.32
CA LEU A 189 1.91 -7.97 -3.62
C LEU A 189 0.50 -7.86 -3.03
N TYR A 190 0.41 -7.95 -1.71
CA TYR A 190 -0.80 -7.83 -0.91
C TYR A 190 -1.25 -6.37 -0.76
N PHE A 191 -2.52 -6.19 -0.38
CA PHE A 191 -3.11 -4.85 -0.13
C PHE A 191 -3.05 -3.92 -1.35
N THR A 192 -2.95 -4.48 -2.56
CA THR A 192 -2.73 -3.73 -3.80
C THR A 192 -3.65 -4.29 -4.86
N PHE A 193 -4.45 -3.42 -5.50
CA PHE A 193 -5.46 -3.87 -6.46
C PHE A 193 -4.84 -4.33 -7.79
N CYS A 194 -3.81 -3.62 -8.26
CA CYS A 194 -3.03 -3.96 -9.46
C CYS A 194 -1.61 -3.40 -9.40
N ARG A 195 -0.63 -4.21 -9.84
CA ARG A 195 0.78 -3.80 -9.95
C ARG A 195 1.59 -4.64 -10.95
N GLN A 196 1.36 -4.49 -12.24
CA GLN A 196 2.03 -5.31 -13.25
C GLN A 196 3.56 -5.11 -13.27
N PRO A 197 4.33 -6.10 -13.76
CA PRO A 197 3.99 -7.51 -13.98
C PRO A 197 3.86 -8.38 -12.71
N ARG A 198 3.79 -7.80 -11.50
CA ARG A 198 3.69 -8.61 -10.28
C ARG A 198 2.28 -9.17 -10.09
N PRO A 199 2.15 -10.41 -9.59
CA PRO A 199 0.88 -10.85 -9.04
C PRO A 199 0.49 -9.95 -7.87
N THR A 200 -0.81 -9.72 -7.71
CA THR A 200 -1.36 -8.91 -6.62
C THR A 200 -2.50 -9.64 -5.96
N LYS A 201 -2.71 -9.41 -4.66
CA LYS A 201 -3.84 -9.95 -3.91
C LYS A 201 -4.48 -8.83 -3.10
N ASP A 202 -5.72 -8.52 -3.45
CA ASP A 202 -6.56 -7.54 -2.80
C ASP A 202 -7.86 -8.16 -2.32
N LEU A 203 -8.42 -7.65 -1.23
CA LEU A 203 -9.68 -8.16 -0.69
C LEU A 203 -10.86 -8.01 -1.65
N SER A 204 -10.77 -7.13 -2.67
CA SER A 204 -11.80 -7.00 -3.69
C SER A 204 -11.71 -8.06 -4.80
N HIS A 205 -10.60 -8.80 -4.93
CA HIS A 205 -10.47 -9.83 -5.96
C HIS A 205 -11.45 -10.98 -5.71
N GLY A 206 -12.08 -11.48 -6.77
CA GLY A 206 -13.10 -12.53 -6.69
C GLY A 206 -14.51 -12.05 -6.34
N TRP A 207 -14.69 -10.77 -6.00
CA TRP A 207 -16.02 -10.19 -5.77
C TRP A 207 -16.68 -9.71 -7.06
N GLY A 208 -18.02 -9.65 -7.05
CA GLY A 208 -18.79 -9.08 -8.16
C GLY A 208 -18.52 -7.58 -8.37
N SER A 209 -18.84 -7.09 -9.56
CA SER A 209 -18.52 -5.72 -10.03
C SER A 209 -18.99 -4.58 -9.12
N ASN A 210 -20.06 -4.79 -8.37
CA ASN A 210 -20.56 -3.83 -7.37
C ASN A 210 -20.01 -4.09 -5.97
N SER A 211 -19.88 -5.35 -5.57
CA SER A 211 -19.43 -5.72 -4.22
C SER A 211 -17.97 -5.37 -3.96
N GLN A 212 -17.11 -5.41 -5.00
CA GLN A 212 -15.69 -5.05 -4.89
C GLN A 212 -15.46 -3.60 -4.41
N TRP A 213 -16.42 -2.70 -4.58
CA TRP A 213 -16.31 -1.29 -4.15
C TRP A 213 -16.65 -1.09 -2.67
N ARG A 214 -17.11 -2.15 -2.00
CA ARG A 214 -17.35 -2.18 -0.55
C ARG A 214 -16.14 -2.73 0.21
N THR A 215 -15.01 -2.94 -0.47
CA THR A 215 -13.77 -3.33 0.19
C THR A 215 -13.27 -2.20 1.09
N SER A 216 -12.80 -2.56 2.28
CA SER A 216 -12.25 -1.61 3.24
C SER A 216 -10.83 -1.21 2.83
N PHE A 217 -10.54 0.10 2.88
CA PHE A 217 -9.17 0.59 2.76
C PHE A 217 -8.35 0.16 3.98
N HIS A 218 -7.18 -0.39 3.72
CA HIS A 218 -6.26 -0.82 4.76
C HIS A 218 -5.63 0.42 5.43
N ARG A 219 -5.83 0.60 6.74
CA ARG A 219 -5.37 1.83 7.41
C ARG A 219 -3.99 1.65 8.02
N PHE A 220 -3.03 2.43 7.53
CA PHE A 220 -1.66 2.48 8.04
C PHE A 220 -1.42 3.89 8.57
N TYR A 221 -1.00 4.03 9.83
CA TYR A 221 -0.82 5.34 10.48
C TYR A 221 0.61 5.57 10.91
N SER A 222 1.05 6.83 10.83
CA SER A 222 2.27 7.33 11.46
C SER A 222 1.91 8.51 12.34
N ASP A 223 1.87 8.32 13.65
CA ASP A 223 1.52 9.34 14.63
C ASP A 223 2.53 9.40 15.78
N ALA A 224 2.21 10.17 16.83
CA ALA A 224 3.10 10.37 17.98
C ALA A 224 3.44 9.07 18.75
N ASP A 225 2.60 8.04 18.64
CA ASP A 225 2.80 6.76 19.32
C ASP A 225 3.57 5.75 18.45
N GLY A 226 3.81 6.08 17.17
CA GLY A 226 4.64 5.29 16.26
C GLY A 226 3.97 5.00 14.92
N LEU A 227 4.32 3.85 14.37
CA LEU A 227 3.88 3.33 13.09
C LEU A 227 2.89 2.19 13.32
N HIS A 228 1.73 2.25 12.71
CA HIS A 228 0.65 1.27 12.89
C HIS A 228 0.30 0.68 11.53
N LEU A 229 0.61 -0.58 11.34
CA LEU A 229 0.37 -1.32 10.11
C LEU A 229 -0.96 -2.06 10.22
N ASN A 230 -1.81 -1.85 9.22
CA ASN A 230 -3.15 -2.43 9.11
C ASN A 230 -3.95 -2.35 10.43
N TRP A 231 -4.22 -1.13 10.88
CA TRP A 231 -4.84 -0.83 12.18
C TRP A 231 -6.15 -1.58 12.45
N ASP A 232 -6.88 -1.92 11.39
CA ASP A 232 -8.13 -2.69 11.42
C ASP A 232 -7.95 -4.20 11.60
N GLY A 233 -6.71 -4.71 11.54
CA GLY A 233 -6.41 -6.13 11.71
C GLY A 233 -6.84 -6.64 13.09
N GLU A 234 -7.43 -7.84 13.11
CA GLU A 234 -7.95 -8.47 14.32
C GLU A 234 -6.84 -9.16 15.15
N VAL A 235 -5.76 -9.59 14.50
CA VAL A 235 -4.67 -10.35 15.12
C VAL A 235 -3.43 -9.47 15.34
N ASP A 236 -3.06 -9.25 16.60
CA ASP A 236 -1.81 -8.54 16.93
C ASP A 236 -0.62 -9.51 16.82
N ILE A 237 0.17 -9.34 15.75
CA ILE A 237 1.40 -10.11 15.48
C ILE A 237 2.66 -9.46 16.05
N GLY A 238 2.53 -8.39 16.85
CA GLY A 238 3.62 -7.84 17.65
C GLY A 238 4.01 -8.76 18.82
N VAL A 239 3.08 -9.56 19.34
CA VAL A 239 3.31 -10.50 20.44
C VAL A 239 3.56 -11.93 19.94
N ASP A 240 4.22 -12.74 20.77
CA ASP A 240 4.43 -14.17 20.56
C ASP A 240 3.97 -14.96 21.80
N PRO A 241 2.96 -15.83 21.73
CA PRO A 241 2.15 -16.12 20.53
C PRO A 241 1.26 -14.93 20.12
N PRO A 242 0.86 -14.82 18.84
CA PRO A 242 -0.05 -13.79 18.37
C PRO A 242 -1.33 -13.72 19.22
N ALA A 243 -1.73 -12.52 19.61
CA ALA A 243 -2.95 -12.31 20.38
C ALA A 243 -4.16 -12.37 19.45
N ARG A 244 -4.94 -13.45 19.57
CA ARG A 244 -6.15 -13.74 18.79
C ARG A 244 -7.43 -13.53 19.57
N LEU A 245 -8.57 -13.44 18.86
CA LEU A 245 -9.87 -13.54 19.50
C LEU A 245 -10.12 -14.99 20.00
N PRO A 246 -10.88 -15.18 21.09
CA PRO A 246 -11.18 -16.52 21.60
C PRO A 246 -11.93 -17.38 20.58
N GLY A 247 -11.34 -18.52 20.18
CA GLY A 247 -11.97 -19.52 19.30
C GLY A 247 -11.34 -19.70 17.92
N GLU A 248 -10.34 -18.89 17.57
CA GLU A 248 -9.58 -19.04 16.32
C GLU A 248 -8.60 -20.23 16.37
N LEU A 249 -8.50 -20.96 15.25
CA LEU A 249 -7.53 -22.05 15.08
C LEU A 249 -6.14 -21.49 14.80
N ASP A 250 -5.10 -22.25 15.14
CA ASP A 250 -3.73 -21.89 14.79
C ASP A 250 -3.57 -21.86 13.26
N GLU A 251 -3.28 -20.68 12.73
CA GLU A 251 -2.70 -20.58 11.40
C GLU A 251 -1.27 -21.13 11.42
N PRO A 252 -0.90 -22.01 10.47
CA PRO A 252 0.42 -22.63 10.40
C PRO A 252 1.51 -21.67 9.89
N THR A 253 1.17 -20.44 9.49
CA THR A 253 2.12 -19.48 8.91
C THR A 253 3.12 -18.99 9.96
N PRO A 254 4.45 -19.10 9.71
CA PRO A 254 5.47 -18.58 10.61
C PRO A 254 5.31 -17.08 10.90
N LEU A 255 5.56 -16.69 12.15
CA LEU A 255 5.34 -15.31 12.62
C LEU A 255 6.25 -14.28 11.92
N ASP A 256 7.47 -14.68 11.55
CA ASP A 256 8.40 -13.84 10.79
C ASP A 256 7.90 -13.58 9.36
N GLU A 257 7.32 -14.59 8.71
CA GLU A 257 6.67 -14.44 7.40
C GLU A 257 5.47 -13.48 7.47
N ARG A 258 4.60 -13.62 8.50
CA ARG A 258 3.47 -12.70 8.72
C ARG A 258 3.93 -11.25 8.88
N ARG A 259 4.98 -11.04 9.69
CA ARG A 259 5.58 -9.71 9.90
C ARG A 259 6.21 -9.17 8.63
N GLU A 260 6.90 -10.00 7.85
CA GLU A 260 7.46 -9.63 6.55
C GLU A 260 6.36 -9.18 5.58
N LEU A 261 5.30 -9.97 5.44
CA LEU A 261 4.14 -9.65 4.59
C LEU A 261 3.47 -8.36 5.01
N LEU A 262 3.26 -8.10 6.31
CA LEU A 262 2.62 -6.86 6.73
C LEU A 262 3.52 -5.63 6.52
N LEU A 263 4.82 -5.77 6.73
CA LEU A 263 5.79 -4.70 6.51
C LEU A 263 5.99 -4.37 5.04
N HIS A 264 6.34 -5.37 4.23
CA HIS A 264 6.72 -5.19 2.83
C HIS A 264 5.55 -5.36 1.85
N ARG A 265 4.38 -5.79 2.34
CA ARG A 265 3.23 -6.22 1.52
C ARG A 265 3.53 -7.41 0.61
N CYS A 266 4.68 -8.04 0.75
CA CYS A 266 5.16 -9.15 -0.07
C CYS A 266 6.35 -9.81 0.62
N PHE A 267 6.78 -10.96 0.12
CA PHE A 267 8.08 -11.50 0.48
C PHE A 267 9.19 -10.74 -0.23
N VAL A 268 10.28 -10.49 0.49
CA VAL A 268 11.49 -9.85 -0.02
C VAL A 268 12.76 -10.66 0.27
N ARG A 269 12.68 -11.68 1.13
CA ARG A 269 13.81 -12.51 1.55
C ARG A 269 13.93 -13.82 0.77
N SER A 270 14.39 -14.88 1.42
CA SER A 270 14.81 -16.18 0.87
C SER A 270 13.72 -16.87 0.02
N ALA A 271 13.98 -18.11 -0.44
CA ALA A 271 13.11 -18.85 -1.35
C ALA A 271 11.61 -18.68 -1.04
N LEU A 272 10.85 -18.25 -2.04
CA LEU A 272 9.41 -18.05 -1.95
C LEU A 272 8.72 -19.32 -1.42
N PRO A 273 7.87 -19.22 -0.40
CA PRO A 273 7.01 -20.32 0.00
C PRO A 273 6.18 -20.82 -1.21
N HIS A 274 5.99 -22.13 -1.32
CA HIS A 274 5.21 -22.71 -2.42
C HIS A 274 3.73 -22.25 -2.38
N ASP A 275 3.24 -21.97 -1.18
CA ASP A 275 1.89 -21.50 -0.87
C ASP A 275 1.86 -19.97 -0.66
N GLU A 276 2.81 -19.22 -1.23
CA GLU A 276 2.89 -17.77 -1.00
C GLU A 276 1.61 -17.05 -1.43
N ASP A 277 0.95 -17.50 -2.50
CA ASP A 277 -0.30 -16.93 -3.02
C ASP A 277 -1.54 -17.26 -2.16
N ASP A 278 -1.45 -18.27 -1.29
CA ASP A 278 -2.49 -18.67 -0.35
C ASP A 278 -2.40 -17.95 1.01
N ARG A 279 -1.34 -17.16 1.26
CA ARG A 279 -1.22 -16.36 2.50
C ARG A 279 -2.38 -15.36 2.65
N TYR A 280 -2.68 -14.98 3.90
CA TYR A 280 -3.80 -14.10 4.27
C TYR A 280 -3.40 -13.04 5.34
N PRO A 281 -2.54 -12.06 5.01
CA PRO A 281 -2.05 -11.07 5.98
C PRO A 281 -3.09 -9.98 6.35
N PHE A 282 -4.32 -10.06 5.83
CA PHE A 282 -5.31 -8.98 5.97
C PHE A 282 -5.89 -8.82 7.37
N GLU A 283 -5.80 -9.87 8.20
CA GLU A 283 -6.21 -9.84 9.60
C GLU A 283 -5.07 -9.44 10.54
N ASP A 284 -3.83 -9.39 10.04
CA ASP A 284 -2.66 -9.06 10.84
C ASP A 284 -2.54 -7.57 11.05
N ARG A 285 -2.13 -7.19 12.26
CA ARG A 285 -1.69 -5.83 12.56
C ARG A 285 -0.40 -5.83 13.37
N LEU A 286 0.35 -4.74 13.25
CA LEU A 286 1.62 -4.56 13.93
C LEU A 286 1.83 -3.08 14.23
N SER A 287 2.31 -2.77 15.43
CA SER A 287 2.73 -1.41 15.78
C SER A 287 4.22 -1.38 16.08
N LEU A 288 4.91 -0.33 15.61
CA LEU A 288 6.36 -0.19 15.69
C LEU A 288 6.75 1.24 16.09
N THR A 289 7.87 1.42 16.80
CA THR A 289 8.50 2.74 16.96
C THR A 289 9.23 3.17 15.69
N THR A 290 9.83 2.21 14.99
CA THR A 290 10.62 2.41 13.77
C THR A 290 10.37 1.25 12.82
N ALA A 291 10.28 1.51 11.52
CA ALA A 291 10.10 0.46 10.51
C ALA A 291 11.44 -0.08 9.95
N GLU A 292 12.48 -0.26 10.77
CA GLU A 292 13.73 -0.86 10.27
C GLU A 292 13.55 -2.34 9.89
N TRP A 293 14.25 -2.80 8.84
CA TRP A 293 14.28 -4.21 8.42
C TRP A 293 15.71 -4.74 8.30
N PRO A 294 16.05 -5.94 8.83
CA PRO A 294 15.19 -6.87 9.57
C PRO A 294 14.63 -6.28 10.87
N LEU A 295 13.39 -6.65 11.21
CA LEU A 295 12.75 -6.17 12.43
C LEU A 295 13.60 -6.49 13.65
N ARG A 296 13.84 -5.47 14.47
CA ARG A 296 14.45 -5.65 15.79
C ARG A 296 13.35 -5.79 16.84
N PRO A 297 13.45 -6.73 17.81
CA PRO A 297 12.43 -6.90 18.84
C PRO A 297 12.09 -5.61 19.61
N GLU A 298 13.08 -4.76 19.86
CA GLU A 298 12.93 -3.47 20.53
C GLU A 298 12.14 -2.43 19.72
N SER A 299 11.97 -2.62 18.41
CA SER A 299 11.18 -1.74 17.57
C SER A 299 9.67 -2.02 17.67
N ILE A 300 9.25 -3.14 18.28
CA ILE A 300 7.85 -3.55 18.38
C ILE A 300 7.16 -2.86 19.56
N VAL A 301 6.01 -2.23 19.30
CA VAL A 301 5.18 -1.54 20.29
C VAL A 301 3.86 -2.27 20.44
N HIS A 302 3.40 -2.42 21.68
CA HIS A 302 2.07 -2.92 21.97
C HIS A 302 1.16 -1.74 22.27
N VAL A 303 0.17 -1.53 21.40
CA VAL A 303 -0.90 -0.57 21.64
C VAL A 303 -2.12 -1.38 22.10
N PRO A 304 -2.46 -1.36 23.40
CA PRO A 304 -3.62 -2.08 23.88
C PRO A 304 -4.86 -1.64 23.12
N TRP A 305 -5.78 -2.57 22.84
CA TRP A 305 -7.17 -2.19 22.61
C TRP A 305 -7.66 -1.50 23.88
N ALA A 306 -7.62 -0.17 23.91
CA ALA A 306 -8.43 0.58 24.84
C ALA A 306 -9.87 0.40 24.36
N ARG A 307 -10.52 -0.65 24.89
CA ARG A 307 -11.97 -0.82 24.82
C ARG A 307 -12.67 0.46 25.25
#